data_AF-A0A0F8ZY30-F1
#
_entry.id   AF-A0A0F8ZY30-F1
#
_cell.length_a   1.000
_cell.length_b   1.000
_cell.length_c   1.000
_cell.angle_alpha   90.00
_cell.angle_beta   90.00
_cell.angle_gamma   90.00
#
_symmetry.space_group_name_H-M   'P 1'
#
loop_
_entity.id
_entity.type
_entity.pdbx_description
1 polymer ?
#
loop_
_entity_poly.entity_id
_entity_poly.type
_entity_poly.pdbx_seq_one_letter_code
_entity_poly.pdbx_strand_id
1 'polypeptide(L)' 'IILVAVAFAHSQKNDDSVGLGMFGRALEKIGDFSGMYHNIDVNRIRKLITHMRKTGEITRFQV' A
#
# COMPACT_ATOMS: atom_id res chain seq x y z
N ILE A 1 -1.00 -7.54 -2.36
CA ILE A 1 -2.42 -7.12 -2.43
C ILE A 1 -3.10 -7.18 -1.05
N ILE A 2 -3.16 -8.34 -0.37
CA ILE A 2 -3.79 -8.47 0.96
C ILE A 2 -3.29 -7.42 1.97
N LEU A 3 -1.96 -7.29 2.13
CA LEU A 3 -1.37 -6.30 3.05
C LEU A 3 -1.73 -4.85 2.71
N VAL A 4 -1.93 -4.55 1.43
CA VAL A 4 -2.35 -3.22 0.96
C VAL A 4 -3.79 -2.95 1.41
N ALA A 5 -4.68 -3.95 1.28
CA ALA A 5 -6.06 -3.84 1.75
C ALA A 5 -6.13 -3.68 3.28
N VAL A 6 -5.33 -4.46 4.03
CA VAL A 6 -5.23 -4.35 5.49
C VAL A 6 -4.77 -2.95 5.91
N ALA A 7 -3.78 -2.37 5.21
CA ALA A 7 -3.32 -1.02 5.51
C ALA A 7 -4.44 0.04 5.41
N PHE A 8 -5.27 -0.04 4.36
CA PHE A 8 -6.42 0.86 4.21
C PHE A 8 -7.51 0.60 5.27
N ALA A 9 -7.76 -0.66 5.65
CA ALA A 9 -8.72 -0.99 6.70
C ALA A 9 -8.31 -0.43 8.08
N HIS A 10 -7.00 -0.41 8.39
CA HIS A 10 -6.48 0.26 9.59
C HIS A 10 -6.60 1.79 9.50
N SER A 11 -6.29 2.38 8.34
CA SER A 11 -6.48 3.82 8.15
C SER A 11 -7.93 4.26 8.35
N GLN A 12 -8.91 3.46 7.94
CA GLN A 12 -10.34 3.74 8.20
C GLN A 12 -10.69 3.81 9.70
N LYS A 13 -9.89 3.20 10.57
CA LYS A 13 -10.05 3.24 12.03
C LYS A 13 -9.16 4.30 12.70
N ASN A 14 -8.61 5.23 11.92
CA ASN A 14 -7.63 6.23 12.36
C ASN A 14 -6.33 5.61 12.93
N ASP A 15 -5.97 4.41 12.46
CA ASP A 15 -4.74 3.71 12.83
C ASP A 15 -3.74 3.73 11.66
N ASP A 16 -3.34 4.95 11.27
CA ASP A 16 -2.45 5.16 10.13
C ASP A 16 -1.04 4.62 10.39
N SER A 17 -0.57 4.59 11.65
CA SER A 17 0.74 4.02 11.99
C SER A 17 0.83 2.53 11.64
N VAL A 18 -0.20 1.74 11.95
CA VAL A 18 -0.23 0.32 11.58
C VAL A 18 -0.39 0.18 10.07
N GLY A 19 -1.20 1.03 9.44
CA GLY A 19 -1.34 1.06 7.98
C GLY A 19 0.00 1.29 7.26
N LEU A 20 0.79 2.26 7.70
CA LEU A 20 2.13 2.55 7.17
C LEU A 20 3.10 1.39 7.39
N GLY A 21 3.00 0.70 8.53
CA GLY A 21 3.77 -0.53 8.80
C GLY A 21 3.40 -1.67 7.82
N MET A 22 2.11 -1.86 7.55
CA MET A 22 1.63 -2.87 6.60
C MET A 22 2.08 -2.59 5.17
N PHE A 23 2.16 -1.31 4.78
CA PHE A 23 2.76 -0.90 3.52
C PHE A 23 4.24 -1.25 3.41
N GLY A 24 5.01 -1.17 4.50
CA GLY A 24 6.40 -1.66 4.53
C GLY A 24 6.48 -3.15 4.20
N ARG A 25 5.68 -3.97 4.89
CA ARG A 25 5.60 -5.42 4.65
C ARG A 25 5.10 -5.75 3.24
N ALA A 26 4.20 -4.95 2.69
CA ALA A 26 3.71 -5.12 1.33
C ALA A 26 4.84 -4.91 0.31
N LEU A 27 5.68 -3.89 0.50
CA LEU A 27 6.84 -3.62 -0.36
C LEU A 27 7.89 -4.72 -0.26
N GLU A 28 8.20 -5.20 0.93
CA GLU A 28 9.11 -6.35 1.14
C GLU A 28 8.63 -7.59 0.38
N LYS A 29 7.32 -7.87 0.42
CA LYS A 29 6.74 -9.04 -0.26
C LYS A 29 6.63 -8.88 -1.78
N ILE A 30 6.49 -7.65 -2.27
CA ILE A 30 6.58 -7.34 -3.69
C ILE A 30 8.03 -7.52 -4.17
N GLY A 31 9.02 -7.19 -3.33
CA GLY A 31 10.44 -7.26 -3.67
C GLY A 31 10.76 -6.48 -4.93
N ASP A 32 11.56 -7.08 -5.81
CA ASP A 32 11.99 -6.50 -7.09
C ASP A 32 11.02 -6.77 -8.25
N PHE A 33 9.90 -7.46 -8.00
CA PHE A 33 8.97 -7.82 -9.06
C PHE A 33 8.37 -6.60 -9.76
N SER A 34 8.54 -6.47 -11.06
CA SER A 34 7.97 -5.38 -11.86
C SER A 34 7.07 -5.94 -12.95
N GLY A 35 5.88 -5.37 -13.11
CA GLY A 35 4.95 -5.72 -14.18
C GLY A 35 3.51 -6.00 -13.70
N MET A 36 2.83 -6.82 -14.47
CA MET A 36 1.43 -7.18 -14.25
C MET A 36 1.32 -8.49 -13.45
N TYR A 37 0.39 -8.53 -12.50
CA TYR A 37 0.00 -9.74 -11.79
C TYR A 37 -1.51 -9.92 -11.91
N HIS A 38 -1.99 -10.91 -12.66
CA HIS A 38 -3.43 -11.11 -12.93
C HIS A 38 -4.17 -9.82 -13.31
N ASN A 39 -3.68 -9.10 -14.32
CA ASN A 39 -4.21 -7.80 -14.77
C ASN A 39 -4.12 -6.64 -13.76
N ILE A 40 -3.34 -6.81 -12.69
CA ILE A 40 -3.06 -5.75 -11.71
C ILE A 40 -1.65 -5.20 -11.97
N ASP A 41 -1.55 -3.90 -12.18
CA ASP A 41 -0.27 -3.20 -12.31
C ASP A 41 0.41 -3.07 -10.94
N VAL A 42 1.38 -3.96 -10.68
CA VAL A 42 2.13 -3.98 -9.42
C VAL A 42 3.07 -2.78 -9.32
N ASN A 43 3.52 -2.23 -10.44
CA ASN A 43 4.38 -1.04 -10.44
C ASN A 43 3.62 0.19 -9.96
N ARG A 44 2.37 0.34 -10.42
CA ARG A 44 1.49 1.41 -9.94
C ARG A 44 1.22 1.29 -8.44
N ILE A 45 0.95 0.07 -7.96
CA ILE A 45 0.77 -0.20 -6.53
C ILE A 45 2.03 0.18 -5.74
N ARG A 46 3.22 -0.27 -6.17
CA ARG A 46 4.50 0.06 -5.52
C ARG A 46 4.68 1.57 -5.42
N LYS A 47 4.49 2.32 -6.53
CA LYS A 47 4.64 3.78 -6.56
C LYS A 47 3.72 4.48 -5.55
N LEU A 48 2.44 4.10 -5.53
CA LEU A 48 1.46 4.68 -4.60
C LEU A 48 1.84 4.41 -3.14
N ILE A 49 2.16 3.16 -2.81
CA ILE A 49 2.53 2.78 -1.45
C ILE A 49 3.81 3.50 -1.01
N THR A 50 4.82 3.57 -1.87
CA THR A 50 6.06 4.29 -1.57
C THR A 50 5.80 5.78 -1.33
N HIS A 51 4.89 6.40 -2.11
CA HIS A 51 4.51 7.79 -1.91
C HIS A 51 3.82 8.01 -0.55
N MET A 52 2.78 7.22 -0.24
CA MET A 52 2.05 7.31 1.04
C MET A 52 2.96 7.07 2.25
N ARG A 53 3.93 6.15 2.14
CA ARG A 53 4.93 5.95 3.20
C ARG A 53 5.86 7.14 3.39
N LYS A 54 6.22 7.84 2.30
CA LYS A 54 7.09 9.01 2.36
C LYS A 54 6.37 10.23 2.93
N THR A 55 5.10 10.42 2.59
CA THR A 55 4.28 11.52 3.13
C THR A 55 3.79 11.23 4.54
N GLY A 56 3.69 9.96 4.93
CA GLY A 56 3.06 9.55 6.18
C GLY A 56 1.53 9.61 6.12
N GLU A 57 0.96 9.87 4.94
CA GLU A 57 -0.47 10.07 4.76
C GLU A 57 -1.05 8.96 3.87
N ILE A 58 -2.02 8.22 4.40
CA ILE A 58 -2.73 7.19 3.64
C ILE A 58 -3.92 7.85 2.95
N THR A 59 -3.73 8.25 1.69
CA THR A 59 -4.81 8.81 0.88
C THR A 59 -5.81 7.73 0.51
N ARG A 60 -7.04 7.86 1.00
CA ARG A 60 -8.17 7.00 0.63
C ARG A 60 -8.78 7.53 -0.67
N PHE A 61 -9.26 6.63 -1.51
CA PHE A 61 -10.11 7.04 -2.62
C PHE A 61 -11.41 7.61 -2.04
N GLN A 62 -11.65 8.91 -2.26
CA GLN A 62 -12.97 9.48 -2.08
C GLN A 62 -13.82 9.08 -3.29
N VAL A 63 -15.00 8.53 -3.02
CA VAL A 63 -15.99 8.13 -4.03
C VAL A 63 -16.94 9.28 -4.26
#